data_AF-A0A1T2CG24-F1
#
_entry.id   AF-A0A1T2CG24-F1
#
_cell.length_a   1.000
_cell.length_b   1.000
_cell.length_c   1.000
_cell.angle_alpha   90.00
_cell.angle_beta   90.00
_cell.angle_gamma   90.00
#
_symmetry.space_group_name_H-M   'P 1'
#
loop_
_entity.id
_entity.type
_entity.pdbx_description
1 polymer ?
#
loop_
_entity_poly.entity_id
_entity_poly.type
_entity_poly.pdbx_seq_one_letter_code
_entity_poly.pdbx_strand_id
1 'polypeptide(L)' 'MKMTRRILSVLGRDYQKVEEAAVYACVSSSQFRAKAKEYGIYPIQFMGKKVYRKVDIQAAIEASQE' A
#
# COMPACT_ATOMS: atom_id res chain seq x y z
N MET A 1 1.62 0.55 29.20
CA MET A 1 0.99 0.23 27.89
C MET A 1 1.93 -0.67 27.11
N LYS A 2 1.57 -1.94 26.84
CA LYS A 2 2.35 -2.82 25.95
C LYS A 2 2.02 -2.44 24.51
N MET A 3 2.94 -1.77 23.80
CA MET A 3 2.85 -1.59 22.35
C MET A 3 3.11 -2.95 21.69
N THR A 4 2.05 -3.73 21.47
CA THR A 4 2.15 -4.93 20.65
C THR A 4 2.40 -4.51 19.21
N ARG A 5 3.66 -4.57 18.75
CA ARG A 5 3.97 -4.43 17.32
C ARG A 5 3.35 -5.62 16.59
N ARG A 6 2.22 -5.39 15.89
CA ARG A 6 1.74 -6.36 14.89
C ARG A 6 2.73 -6.35 13.75
N ILE A 7 3.50 -7.43 13.62
CA ILE A 7 4.30 -7.69 12.43
C ILE A 7 3.29 -7.98 11.31
N LEU A 8 3.02 -6.99 10.47
CA LEU A 8 2.24 -7.17 9.25
C LEU A 8 3.11 -7.96 8.27
N SER A 9 2.96 -9.30 8.27
CA SER A 9 3.61 -10.12 7.26
C SER A 9 2.97 -9.84 5.90
N VAL A 10 3.64 -9.02 5.09
CA VAL A 10 3.22 -8.67 3.72
C VAL A 10 3.68 -9.71 2.68
N LEU A 11 4.43 -10.72 3.10
CA LEU A 11 4.97 -11.77 2.23
C LEU A 11 3.84 -12.70 1.76
N GLY A 12 3.72 -12.85 0.43
CA GLY A 12 2.73 -13.73 -0.22
C GLY A 12 1.32 -13.16 -0.43
N ARG A 13 1.05 -11.89 -0.06
CA ARG A 13 -0.25 -11.26 -0.33
C ARG A 13 -0.23 -10.40 -1.59
N ASP A 14 -1.13 -10.71 -2.51
CA ASP A 14 -1.36 -9.91 -3.72
C ASP A 14 -2.13 -8.61 -3.46
N TYR A 15 -2.88 -8.56 -2.35
CA TYR A 15 -3.68 -7.40 -1.96
C TYR A 15 -3.27 -6.87 -0.58
N GLN A 16 -3.15 -5.55 -0.48
CA GLN A 16 -2.71 -4.82 0.71
C GLN A 16 -3.76 -3.78 1.12
N LYS A 17 -4.00 -3.62 2.41
CA LYS A 17 -4.75 -2.46 2.95
C LYS A 17 -3.89 -1.21 2.86
N VAL A 18 -4.48 -0.03 3.07
CA VAL A 18 -3.77 1.26 2.97
C VAL A 18 -2.49 1.29 3.80
N GLU A 19 -2.55 0.81 5.04
CA GLU A 19 -1.41 0.82 5.97
C GLU A 19 -0.29 -0.11 5.49
N GLU A 20 -0.65 -1.27 4.94
CA GLU A 20 0.30 -2.25 4.40
C GLU A 20 0.90 -1.79 3.08
N ALA A 21 0.08 -1.18 2.22
CA ALA A 21 0.48 -0.59 0.95
C ALA A 21 1.45 0.58 1.16
N ALA A 22 1.19 1.44 2.16
CA ALA A 22 2.07 2.53 2.52
C ALA A 22 3.43 2.03 3.06
N VAL A 23 3.41 1.00 3.91
CA VAL A 23 4.64 0.34 4.39
C VAL A 23 5.41 -0.28 3.23
N TYR A 24 4.74 -0.97 2.31
CA TYR A 24 5.38 -1.56 1.14
C TYR A 24 5.99 -0.50 0.20
N ALA A 25 5.32 0.65 0.06
CA ALA A 25 5.80 1.79 -0.72
C ALA A 25 6.79 2.70 0.04
N CYS A 26 7.24 2.33 1.23
CA CYS A 26 8.18 3.10 2.07
C CYS A 26 7.73 4.55 2.37
N VAL A 27 6.43 4.81 2.49
CA VAL A 27 5.86 6.15 2.77
C VAL A 27 4.86 6.12 3.93
N SER A 28 4.48 7.30 4.42
CA SER A 28 3.38 7.39 5.40
C SER A 28 2.03 7.06 4.77
N SER A 29 1.08 6.57 5.57
CA SER A 29 -0.28 6.26 5.08
C SER A 29 -1.05 7.50 4.61
N SER A 30 -0.73 8.69 5.15
CA SER A 30 -1.29 9.96 4.68
C SER A 30 -0.76 10.31 3.29
N GLN A 31 0.55 10.23 3.09
CA GLN A 31 1.19 10.47 1.79
C GLN A 31 0.70 9.48 0.74
N PHE A 32 0.61 8.19 1.09
CA PHE A 32 0.06 7.17 0.19
C PHE A 32 -1.38 7.51 -0.24
N ARG A 33 -2.26 7.88 0.69
CA ARG A 33 -3.64 8.27 0.36
C ARG A 33 -3.71 9.50 -0.56
N ALA A 34 -2.85 10.48 -0.34
CA ALA A 34 -2.83 11.72 -1.13
C ALA A 34 -2.28 11.49 -2.54
N LYS A 35 -1.22 10.68 -2.67
CA LYS A 35 -0.40 10.57 -3.89
C LYS A 35 -0.63 9.32 -4.72
N ALA A 36 -1.19 8.24 -4.17
CA ALA A 36 -1.32 6.95 -4.88
C ALA A 36 -1.94 7.09 -6.29
N LYS A 37 -2.98 7.91 -6.43
CA LYS A 37 -3.63 8.14 -7.74
C LYS A 37 -2.72 8.82 -8.77
N GLU A 38 -1.83 9.71 -8.33
CA GLU A 38 -0.86 10.40 -9.22
C GLU A 38 0.14 9.40 -9.81
N TYR A 39 0.42 8.31 -9.09
CA TYR A 39 1.29 7.22 -9.52
C TYR A 39 0.53 6.05 -10.18
N GLY A 40 -0.73 6.25 -10.57
CA GLY A 40 -1.54 5.21 -11.22
C GLY A 40 -1.99 4.06 -10.30
N ILE A 41 -1.85 4.22 -8.97
CA ILE A 41 -2.25 3.22 -7.97
C ILE A 41 -3.69 3.48 -7.55
N TYR A 42 -4.61 2.60 -7.96
CA TYR A 42 -6.04 2.74 -7.68
C TYR A 42 -6.53 1.76 -6.61
N PRO A 43 -7.37 2.22 -5.66
CA PRO A 43 -7.99 1.32 -4.69
C PRO A 43 -9.10 0.50 -5.34
N ILE A 44 -9.16 -0.77 -4.96
CA ILE A 44 -10.31 -1.65 -5.20
C ILE A 44 -11.19 -1.63 -3.94
N GLN A 45 -12.48 -1.42 -4.12
CA GLN A 45 -13.44 -1.47 -3.02
C GLN A 45 -13.89 -2.92 -2.81
N PHE A 46 -13.52 -3.52 -1.68
CA PHE A 46 -13.89 -4.89 -1.33
C PHE A 46 -14.38 -4.98 0.11
N MET A 47 -15.62 -5.43 0.30
CA MET A 47 -16.28 -5.54 1.62
C MET A 47 -16.19 -4.25 2.45
N GLY A 48 -16.43 -3.10 1.82
CA GLY A 48 -16.37 -1.79 2.48
C GLY A 48 -14.95 -1.27 2.78
N LYS A 49 -13.90 -1.98 2.37
CA LYS A 49 -12.50 -1.59 2.59
C LYS A 49 -11.82 -1.30 1.25
N LYS A 50 -10.86 -0.37 1.29
CA LYS A 50 -9.95 -0.12 0.17
C LYS A 50 -8.78 -1.10 0.25
N VAL A 51 -8.59 -1.86 -0.83
CA VAL A 51 -7.44 -2.75 -1.01
C VAL A 51 -6.69 -2.35 -2.28
N TYR A 52 -5.38 -2.59 -2.28
CA TYR A 52 -4.47 -2.21 -3.36
C TYR A 52 -3.72 -3.45 -3.80
N ARG A 53 -3.55 -3.62 -5.12
CA ARG A 53 -2.73 -4.71 -5.63
C ARG A 53 -1.27 -4.39 -5.39
N LYS A 54 -0.52 -5.35 -4.85
CA LYS A 54 0.91 -5.23 -4.62
C LYS A 54 1.66 -4.98 -5.92
N VAL A 55 1.26 -5.65 -7.00
CA VAL A 55 1.87 -5.50 -8.34
C VAL A 55 1.73 -4.08 -8.90
N ASP A 56 0.59 -3.41 -8.66
CA ASP A 56 0.39 -2.03 -9.13
C ASP A 56 1.33 -1.07 -8.38
N ILE A 57 1.53 -1.29 -7.08
CA ILE A 57 2.44 -0.49 -6.26
C ILE A 57 3.89 -0.74 -6.69
N GLN A 58 4.27 -2.00 -6.90
CA GLN A 58 5.61 -2.36 -7.37
C GLN A 58 5.91 -1.75 -8.73
N ALA A 59 5.00 -1.90 -9.71
CA ALA A 59 5.15 -1.33 -11.04
C ALA A 59 5.29 0.21 -10.99
N ALA A 60 4.53 0.88 -10.12
CA ALA A 60 4.66 2.32 -9.94
C ALA A 60 6.04 2.73 -9.37
N ILE A 61 6.61 1.96 -8.42
CA ILE A 61 7.96 2.20 -7.89
C ILE A 61 9.02 2.03 -8.99
N GLU A 62 8.92 0.93 -9.75
CA GLU A 62 9.86 0.61 -10.83
C GLU A 62 9.75 1.60 -12.01
N ALA A 63 8.56 2.15 -12.27
CA ALA A 63 8.34 3.18 -13.29
C ALA A 63 8.75 4.59 -12.84
N SER A 64 8.90 4.83 -11.53
CA SER A 64 9.26 6.15 -10.97
C SER A 64 10.78 6.44 -11.02
N GLN A 65 11.54 5.71 -11.83
CA GLN A 65 12.96 6.00 -12.04
C GLN A 65 13.08 7.30 -12.86
N GLU A 66 13.78 8.29 -12.30
CA GLU A 66 14.20 9.52 -12.99
C GLU A 66 14.99 9.25 -14.27
#